data_AF-A0A956NPB1-F1
#
_entry.id   AF-A0A956NPB1-F1
#
_cell.length_a   1.000
_cell.length_b   1.000
_cell.length_c   1.000
_cell.angle_alpha   90.00
_cell.angle_beta   90.00
_cell.angle_gamma   90.00
#
_symmetry.space_group_name_H-M   'P 1'
#
loop_
_entity.id
_entity.type
_entity.pdbx_description
1 polymer ?
#
loop_
_entity_poly.entity_id
_entity_poly.type
_entity_poly.pdbx_seq_one_letter_code
_entity_poly.pdbx_strand_id
1 'polypeptide(L)' 'PEAKSVEYKKLLLDKVIEIMSRRINEGGATDYSRLAWLQINNNREDTARETVEKGLEIDPDNHHCQRIYAKINIR' A
#
# COMPACT_ATOMS: atom_id res chain seq x y z
N PRO A 1 10.67 -25.19 -8.10
CA PRO A 1 9.35 -24.99 -8.75
C PRO A 1 8.80 -23.58 -8.46
N GLU A 2 8.08 -23.01 -9.41
CA GLU A 2 7.49 -21.65 -9.38
C GLU A 2 6.60 -21.37 -8.16
N ALA A 3 5.91 -22.40 -7.63
CA ALA A 3 5.10 -22.25 -6.42
C ALA A 3 5.90 -21.74 -5.20
N LYS A 4 7.15 -22.19 -5.03
CA LYS A 4 8.01 -21.74 -3.93
C LYS A 4 8.35 -20.25 -4.05
N SER A 5 8.61 -19.75 -5.27
CA SER A 5 8.97 -18.33 -5.45
C SER A 5 7.79 -17.39 -5.20
N VAL A 6 6.56 -17.81 -5.53
CA VAL A 6 5.34 -17.06 -5.21
C VAL A 6 5.13 -16.94 -3.69
N GLU A 7 5.33 -18.05 -2.96
CA GLU A 7 5.21 -18.07 -1.50
C GLU A 7 6.26 -17.17 -0.82
N TYR A 8 7.52 -17.22 -1.28
CA TYR A 8 8.56 -16.31 -0.80
C TYR A 8 8.23 -14.85 -1.07
N LYS A 9 7.70 -14.51 -2.25
CA LYS A 9 7.29 -13.14 -2.58
C LYS A 9 6.21 -12.64 -1.62
N LYS A 10 5.19 -13.48 -1.36
CA LYS A 10 4.12 -13.15 -0.41
C LYS A 10 4.66 -12.91 1.00
N LEU A 11 5.50 -13.81 1.50
CA LEU A 11 6.12 -13.68 2.83
C LEU A 11 6.97 -12.41 2.95
N LEU A 12 7.71 -12.04 1.90
CA LEU A 12 8.48 -10.80 1.89
C LEU A 12 7.58 -9.56 1.93
N LEU A 13 6.53 -9.54 1.11
CA LEU A 13 5.56 -8.43 1.12
C LEU A 13 4.86 -8.31 2.47
N ASP A 14 4.44 -9.43 3.08
CA ASP A 14 3.82 -9.44 4.40
C ASP A 14 4.72 -8.76 5.45
N LYS A 15 6.01 -9.10 5.48
CA LYS A 15 6.98 -8.52 6.43
C LYS A 15 7.21 -7.02 6.19
N VAL A 16 7.33 -6.59 4.93
CA VAL A 16 7.54 -5.18 4.60
C VAL A 16 6.31 -4.36 4.97
N ILE A 17 5.11 -4.87 4.63
CA ILE A 17 3.84 -4.23 4.98
C ILE A 17 3.70 -4.10 6.50
N GLU A 18 4.02 -5.14 7.27
CA GLU A 18 3.97 -5.11 8.74
C GLU A 18 4.86 -4.02 9.32
N ILE A 19 6.13 -3.96 8.89
CA ILE A 19 7.11 -2.97 9.39
C ILE A 19 6.69 -1.56 9.02
N MET A 20 6.30 -1.32 7.76
CA MET A 20 5.84 0.00 7.31
C MET A 20 4.57 0.43 8.04
N SER A 21 3.58 -0.46 8.19
CA SER A 21 2.32 -0.13 8.86
C SER A 21 2.52 0.31 10.31
N ARG A 22 3.47 -0.28 11.04
CA ARG A 22 3.79 0.10 12.43
C ARG A 22 4.38 1.50 12.55
N ARG A 23 5.05 1.98 11.51
CA ARG A 23 5.80 3.25 11.51
C ARG A 23 5.23 4.27 10.54
N ILE A 24 4.05 4.00 9.96
CA ILE A 24 3.51 4.81 8.85
C ILE A 24 3.25 6.26 9.27
N ASN A 25 2.98 6.49 10.55
CA ASN A 25 2.80 7.83 11.13
C ASN A 25 4.09 8.66 11.20
N GLU A 26 5.26 8.06 11.00
CA GLU A 26 6.55 8.77 10.86
C GLU A 26 6.76 9.28 9.42
N GLY A 27 5.97 8.78 8.45
CA GLY A 27 6.07 9.09 7.03
C GLY A 27 5.05 10.12 6.55
N GLY A 28 5.18 10.54 5.28
CA GLY A 28 4.26 11.47 4.62
C GLY A 28 3.29 10.77 3.66
N ALA A 29 2.46 11.55 2.96
CA ALA A 29 1.50 11.03 1.99
C ALA A 29 2.12 10.10 0.92
N THR A 30 3.33 10.41 0.45
CA THR A 30 4.06 9.54 -0.46
C THR A 30 4.36 8.15 0.14
N ASP A 31 4.63 8.05 1.44
CA ASP A 31 4.87 6.77 2.11
C ASP A 31 3.57 5.97 2.29
N TYR A 32 2.46 6.66 2.56
CA TYR A 32 1.11 6.06 2.48
C TYR A 32 0.82 5.50 1.08
N SER A 33 1.17 6.22 0.02
CA SER A 33 1.02 5.71 -1.36
C SER A 33 1.83 4.43 -1.59
N ARG A 34 3.07 4.36 -1.07
CA ARG A 34 3.94 3.18 -1.20
C ARG A 34 3.38 2.00 -0.42
N LEU A 35 2.91 2.22 0.80
CA LEU A 35 2.29 1.17 1.61
C LEU A 35 1.01 0.63 0.95
N ALA A 36 0.13 1.51 0.48
CA ALA A 36 -1.07 1.13 -0.26
C ALA A 36 -0.71 0.29 -1.50
N TRP A 37 0.35 0.67 -2.22
CA TRP A 37 0.78 -0.10 -3.39
C TRP A 37 1.26 -1.51 -3.03
N LEU A 38 2.01 -1.67 -1.93
CA LEU A 38 2.41 -2.99 -1.44
C LEU A 38 1.21 -3.84 -1.03
N GLN A 39 0.22 -3.24 -0.35
CA GLN A 39 -1.01 -3.92 0.06
C GLN A 39 -1.81 -4.43 -1.15
N ILE A 40 -1.97 -3.64 -2.22
CA ILE A 40 -2.62 -4.10 -3.46
C ILE A 40 -1.87 -5.30 -4.06
N ASN A 41 -0.54 -5.24 -4.15
CA ASN A 41 0.27 -6.36 -4.65
C ASN A 41 0.28 -7.59 -3.76
N ASN A 42 -0.30 -7.48 -2.56
CA ASN A 42 -0.45 -8.55 -1.60
C ASN A 42 -1.92 -8.94 -1.37
N ASN A 43 -2.81 -8.59 -2.31
CA ASN A 43 -4.26 -8.88 -2.27
C ASN A 43 -4.97 -8.29 -1.04
N ARG A 44 -4.55 -7.11 -0.56
CA ARG A 44 -5.14 -6.39 0.58
C ARG A 44 -5.77 -5.07 0.12
N GLU A 45 -6.66 -5.13 -0.87
CA GLU A 45 -7.20 -3.93 -1.53
C GLU A 45 -8.03 -3.04 -0.59
N ASP A 46 -8.80 -3.62 0.34
CA ASP A 46 -9.57 -2.84 1.32
C ASP A 46 -8.65 -2.04 2.26
N THR A 47 -7.60 -2.68 2.77
CA THR A 47 -6.59 -1.99 3.59
C THR A 47 -5.84 -0.93 2.78
N ALA A 48 -5.60 -1.17 1.49
CA ALA A 48 -4.98 -0.20 0.59
C ALA A 48 -5.84 1.04 0.39
N ARG A 49 -7.16 0.89 0.34
CA ARG A 49 -8.12 2.01 0.25
C ARG A 49 -8.01 2.92 1.47
N GLU A 50 -8.13 2.36 2.66
CA GLU A 50 -7.99 3.11 3.92
C GLU A 50 -6.61 3.79 4.03
N THR A 51 -5.56 3.09 3.59
CA THR A 51 -4.19 3.62 3.64
C THR A 51 -4.03 4.81 2.70
N VAL A 52 -4.53 4.74 1.46
CA VAL A 52 -4.40 5.85 0.52
C VAL A 52 -5.27 7.05 0.92
N GLU A 53 -6.45 6.81 1.50
CA GLU A 53 -7.32 7.86 2.04
C GLU A 53 -6.61 8.65 3.14
N LYS A 54 -5.95 7.98 4.10
CA LYS A 54 -5.10 8.65 5.10
C LYS A 54 -3.95 9.44 4.48
N GLY A 55 -3.37 8.95 3.39
CA GLY A 55 -2.35 9.69 2.65
C GLY A 55 -2.92 10.99 2.05
N LEU A 56 -4.14 10.96 1.52
CA LEU A 56 -4.83 12.13 0.97
C LEU A 56 -5.32 13.09 2.07
N GLU A 57 -5.59 12.61 3.28
CA GLU A 57 -5.85 13.49 4.44
C GLU A 57 -4.62 14.33 4.81
N ILE A 58 -3.41 13.78 4.63
CA ILE A 58 -2.14 14.49 4.89
C ILE A 58 -1.82 15.49 3.77
N ASP A 59 -1.96 15.06 2.51
CA ASP A 59 -1.70 15.87 1.33
C ASP A 59 -2.72 15.53 0.23
N PRO A 60 -3.80 16.32 0.12
CA PRO A 60 -4.86 16.09 -0.88
C PRO A 60 -4.36 16.15 -2.33
N ASP A 61 -3.28 16.88 -2.58
CA ASP A 61 -2.68 17.09 -3.90
C ASP A 61 -1.58 16.06 -4.21
N ASN A 62 -1.38 15.06 -3.34
CA ASN A 62 -0.40 14.02 -3.56
C ASN A 62 -0.77 13.15 -4.76
N HIS A 63 -0.13 13.42 -5.90
CA HIS A 63 -0.42 12.72 -7.16
C HIS A 63 -0.24 11.19 -7.08
N HIS A 64 0.63 10.67 -6.19
CA HIS A 64 0.79 9.23 -6.01
C HIS A 64 -0.42 8.61 -5.32
N CYS A 65 -0.92 9.24 -4.25
CA CYS A 65 -2.14 8.80 -3.57
C CYS A 65 -3.36 8.90 -4.50
N GLN A 66 -3.54 10.03 -5.20
CA GLN A 66 -4.65 10.20 -6.14
C GLN A 66 -4.67 9.12 -7.21
N ARG A 67 -3.51 8.78 -7.78
CA ARG A 67 -3.38 7.71 -8.79
C ARG A 67 -3.75 6.34 -8.23
N ILE A 68 -3.34 6.03 -7.00
CA ILE A 68 -3.69 4.75 -6.35
C ILE A 68 -5.19 4.70 -6.02
N TYR A 69 -5.74 5.76 -5.46
CA TYR A 69 -7.17 5.86 -5.13
C TYR A 69 -8.04 5.65 -6.38
N ALA A 70 -7.72 6.35 -7.49
CA ALA A 70 -8.40 6.15 -8.76
C ALA A 70 -8.30 4.70 -9.26
N LYS A 71 -7.12 4.07 -9.16
CA LYS A 71 -6.93 2.67 -9.56
C LYS A 71 -7.78 1.69 -8.75
N ILE A 72 -7.91 1.90 -7.44
CA ILE A 72 -8.70 1.04 -6.55
C ILE A 72 -10.20 1.19 -6.85
N ASN A 73 -10.68 2.39 -7.16
CA ASN A 73 -12.11 2.67 -7.31
C ASN A 73 -12.67 2.44 -8.74
N ILE A 74 -11.82 2.12 -9.70
CA ILE A 74 -12.23 1.75 -11.08
C ILE A 74 -12.46 0.22 -11.21
N ARG A 75 -12.04 -0.58 -10.23
CA ARG A 75 -12.18 -2.04 -10.22
C ARG A 75 -13.50 -2.48 -9.61
#